data_AF-M0LTA8-F1
#
_entry.id   AF-M0LTA8-F1
#
_cell.length_a   1.000
_cell.length_b   1.000
_cell.length_c   1.000
_cell.angle_alpha   90.00
_cell.angle_beta   90.00
_cell.angle_gamma   90.00
#
_symmetry.space_group_name_H-M   'P 1'
#
loop_
_entity.id
_entity.type
_entity.pdbx_description
1 polymer ?
#
loop_
_entity_poly.entity_id
_entity_poly.type
_entity_poly.pdbx_seq_one_letter_code
_entity_poly.pdbx_strand_id
1 'polypeptide(L)'
;MGFRTAVEHNPLVAFGLLFAAVWTGVVGAQIVSQMRGVTPGSWVGQHGFGGLMGLIVMGAFLALVLVAFAELGEPDPAPGEWPPEE
;
A
#
# COMPACT_ATOMS: atom_id res chain seq x y z
N MET A 1 2.07 17.26 -8.19
CA MET A 1 0.63 17.39 -8.47
C MET A 1 -0.14 16.06 -8.30
N GLY A 2 0.46 15.00 -7.73
CA GLY A 2 -0.07 13.64 -7.84
C GLY A 2 -1.43 13.32 -7.20
N PHE A 3 -1.78 13.90 -6.04
CA PHE A 3 -3.08 13.55 -5.42
C PHE A 3 -4.28 14.11 -6.20
N ARG A 4 -4.17 15.37 -6.65
CA ARG A 4 -5.22 16.01 -7.47
C ARG A 4 -5.33 15.29 -8.81
N THR A 5 -4.21 15.00 -9.46
CA THR A 5 -4.16 14.26 -10.73
C THR A 5 -4.74 12.85 -10.61
N ALA A 6 -4.42 12.11 -9.53
CA ALA A 6 -4.96 10.77 -9.30
C ALA A 6 -6.50 10.77 -9.15
N VAL A 7 -7.03 11.75 -8.43
CA VAL A 7 -8.48 11.92 -8.25
C VAL A 7 -9.15 12.38 -9.55
N GLU A 8 -8.51 13.25 -10.33
CA GLU A 8 -9.00 13.70 -11.64
C GLU A 8 -8.99 12.57 -12.68
N HIS A 9 -7.98 11.69 -12.64
CA HIS A 9 -7.83 10.60 -13.60
C HIS A 9 -8.79 9.43 -13.30
N ASN A 10 -8.83 8.95 -12.06
CA ASN A 10 -9.80 7.94 -11.63
C ASN A 10 -10.08 8.01 -10.12
N PRO A 11 -11.17 8.68 -9.70
CA PRO A 11 -11.46 8.89 -8.28
C PRO A 11 -11.76 7.59 -7.55
N LEU A 12 -12.42 6.62 -8.20
CA LEU A 12 -12.75 5.32 -7.58
C LEU A 12 -11.48 4.56 -7.19
N VAL A 13 -10.50 4.51 -8.10
CA VAL A 13 -9.23 3.83 -7.87
C VAL A 13 -8.39 4.58 -6.83
N ALA A 14 -8.34 5.91 -6.92
CA ALA A 14 -7.63 6.74 -5.94
C ALA A 14 -8.15 6.51 -4.50
N PHE A 15 -9.48 6.59 -4.30
CA PHE A 15 -10.08 6.32 -3.00
C PHE A 15 -9.92 4.86 -2.57
N GLY A 16 -10.00 3.91 -3.51
CA GLY A 16 -9.77 2.49 -3.25
C GLY A 16 -8.35 2.20 -2.74
N LEU A 17 -7.33 2.82 -3.35
CA LEU A 17 -5.94 2.69 -2.93
C LEU A 17 -5.69 3.33 -1.56
N LEU A 18 -6.27 4.51 -1.30
CA LEU A 18 -6.19 5.15 0.02
C LEU A 18 -6.86 4.31 1.10
N PHE A 19 -8.05 3.78 0.82
CA PHE A 19 -8.73 2.86 1.71
C PHE A 19 -7.87 1.62 1.97
N ALA A 20 -7.30 1.01 0.93
CA ALA A 20 -6.42 -0.14 1.05
C ALA A 20 -5.19 0.18 1.91
N ALA A 21 -4.57 1.36 1.75
CA ALA A 21 -3.43 1.79 2.56
C ALA A 21 -3.79 1.92 4.04
N VAL A 22 -4.92 2.57 4.36
CA VAL A 22 -5.41 2.71 5.74
C VAL A 22 -5.75 1.33 6.34
N TRP A 23 -6.48 0.51 5.59
CA TRP A 23 -6.86 -0.84 6.00
C TRP A 23 -5.63 -1.70 6.30
N THR A 24 -4.61 -1.63 5.44
CA THR A 24 -3.32 -2.31 5.62
C THR A 24 -2.65 -1.89 6.93
N GLY A 25 -2.70 -0.60 7.26
CA GLY A 25 -2.22 -0.08 8.55
C GLY A 25 -3.00 -0.64 9.75
N VAL A 26 -4.34 -0.72 9.65
CA VAL A 26 -5.18 -1.30 10.72
C VAL A 26 -4.86 -2.77 10.95
N VAL A 27 -4.75 -3.57 9.87
CA VAL A 27 -4.38 -4.98 9.98
C VAL A 27 -2.95 -5.14 10.53
N GLY A 28 -2.01 -4.29 10.10
CA GLY A 28 -0.66 -4.26 10.66
C GLY A 28 -0.65 -4.00 12.17
N ALA A 29 -1.43 -3.02 12.63
CA ALA A 29 -1.60 -2.74 14.06
C ALA A 29 -2.23 -3.92 14.82
N GLN A 30 -3.21 -4.61 14.21
CA GLN A 30 -3.79 -5.83 14.79
C GLN A 30 -2.74 -6.94 14.93
N ILE A 31 -1.88 -7.15 13.91
CA ILE A 31 -0.80 -8.13 13.98
C ILE A 31 0.15 -7.78 15.13
N VAL A 32 0.58 -6.52 15.25
CA VAL A 32 1.44 -6.09 16.38
C VAL A 32 0.76 -6.34 17.72
N SER A 33 -0.53 -6.03 17.86
CA SER A 33 -1.27 -6.21 19.11
C SER A 33 -1.46 -7.67 19.52
N GLN A 34 -1.46 -8.58 18.54
CA GLN A 34 -1.70 -10.01 18.73
C GLN A 34 -0.41 -10.83 18.77
N MET A 35 0.70 -10.28 18.26
CA MET A 35 1.97 -11.01 18.25
C MET A 35 2.48 -11.18 19.68
N ARG A 36 2.88 -12.41 19.99
CA ARG A 36 3.57 -12.72 21.25
C ARG A 36 5.08 -12.50 21.07
N GLY A 37 5.84 -12.63 22.16
CA GLY A 37 7.29 -12.54 22.11
C GLY A 37 7.92 -13.47 21.06
N VAL A 38 9.01 -13.02 20.44
CA VAL A 38 9.78 -13.79 19.47
C VAL A 38 10.74 -14.69 20.25
N THR A 39 10.31 -15.90 20.60
CA THR A 39 11.16 -16.90 21.23
C THR A 39 11.39 -18.10 20.31
N PRO A 40 12.47 -18.89 20.51
CA PRO A 40 12.65 -20.17 19.83
C PRO A 40 11.75 -21.25 20.45
N GLY A 41 11.18 -22.15 19.64
CA GLY A 41 10.31 -23.23 20.12
C GLY A 41 9.54 -23.96 19.02
N SER A 42 8.79 -25.01 19.36
CA SER A 42 7.78 -25.60 18.47
C SER A 42 6.50 -24.76 18.55
N TRP A 43 6.09 -24.19 17.42
CA TRP A 43 5.00 -23.22 17.35
C TRP A 43 3.78 -23.81 16.63
N VAL A 44 2.61 -23.68 17.24
CA VAL A 44 1.29 -23.92 16.60
C VAL A 44 0.39 -22.75 17.00
N GLY A 45 -0.24 -22.07 16.03
CA GLY A 45 -1.13 -20.93 16.27
C GLY A 45 -0.43 -19.56 16.27
N GLN A 46 -0.93 -18.60 17.05
CA GLN A 46 -0.37 -17.24 17.14
C GLN A 46 1.00 -17.23 17.85
N HIS A 47 2.03 -16.77 17.16
CA HIS A 47 3.40 -16.71 17.68
C HIS A 47 4.18 -15.53 17.08
N GLY A 48 5.23 -15.09 17.77
CA GLY A 48 5.97 -13.88 17.42
C GLY A 48 6.60 -13.92 16.03
N PHE A 49 7.17 -15.05 15.62
CA PHE A 49 7.75 -15.20 14.27
C PHE A 49 6.69 -15.13 13.16
N GLY A 50 5.53 -15.77 13.36
CA GLY A 50 4.40 -15.66 12.42
C GLY A 50 3.89 -14.22 12.32
N GLY A 51 3.81 -13.51 13.44
CA GLY A 51 3.48 -12.09 13.45
C GLY A 51 4.52 -11.25 12.68
N LEU A 52 5.82 -11.49 12.89
CA LEU A 52 6.89 -10.75 12.21
C LEU A 52 6.83 -10.95 10.69
N MET A 53 6.65 -12.19 10.23
CA MET A 53 6.46 -12.48 8.81
C MET A 53 5.20 -11.83 8.26
N GLY A 54 4.12 -11.81 9.03
CA GLY A 54 2.90 -11.07 8.70
C GLY A 54 3.18 -9.58 8.48
N LEU A 55 3.95 -8.94 9.38
CA LEU A 55 4.32 -7.53 9.24
C LEU A 55 5.17 -7.25 8.00
N ILE A 56 6.10 -8.16 7.65
CA ILE A 56 6.91 -8.03 6.43
C ILE A 56 6.02 -8.07 5.19
N VAL A 57 5.10 -9.04 5.12
CA VAL A 57 4.17 -9.16 3.99
C VAL A 57 3.24 -7.94 3.90
N MET A 58 2.70 -7.50 5.04
CA MET A 58 1.87 -6.29 5.11
C MET A 58 2.63 -5.03 4.70
N GLY A 59 3.90 -4.92 5.08
CA GLY A 59 4.77 -3.82 4.67
C GLY A 59 5.05 -3.81 3.17
N ALA A 60 5.32 -4.98 2.58
CA ALA A 60 5.50 -5.12 1.13
C ALA A 60 4.21 -4.79 0.37
N PHE A 61 3.06 -5.24 0.86
CA PHE A 61 1.76 -4.90 0.29
C PHE A 61 1.47 -3.39 0.37
N LEU A 62 1.74 -2.76 1.52
CA LEU A 62 1.61 -1.31 1.67
C LEU A 62 2.48 -0.57 0.65
N ALA A 63 3.74 -0.99 0.49
CA ALA A 63 4.64 -0.39 -0.48
C ALA A 63 4.09 -0.48 -1.91
N LEU A 64 3.54 -1.63 -2.30
CA LEU A 64 2.89 -1.79 -3.61
C LEU A 64 1.70 -0.85 -3.80
N VAL A 65 0.85 -0.70 -2.78
CA VAL A 65 -0.30 0.22 -2.82
C VAL A 65 0.16 1.67 -2.98
N LEU A 66 1.23 2.06 -2.28
CA LEU A 66 1.79 3.41 -2.38
C LEU A 66 2.43 3.68 -3.74
N VAL A 67 3.14 2.71 -4.32
CA VAL A 67 3.69 2.81 -5.68
C VAL A 67 2.55 2.95 -6.69
N ALA A 68 1.52 2.10 -6.61
CA ALA A 68 0.35 2.19 -7.50
C ALA A 68 -0.36 3.55 -7.38
N PHE A 69 -0.43 4.12 -6.18
CA PHE A 69 -0.99 5.46 -5.98
C PHE A 69 -0.10 6.57 -6.57
N ALA A 70 1.22 6.42 -6.50
CA ALA A 70 2.16 7.36 -7.12
C ALA A 70 2.02 7.35 -8.64
N GLU A 71 2.00 6.17 -9.26
CA GLU A 71 1.80 5.99 -10.71
C GLU A 71 0.47 6.60 -11.18
N LEU A 72 -0.60 6.48 -10.39
CA LEU A 72 -1.89 7.10 -10.73
C LEU A 72 -1.85 8.64 -10.70
N GLY A 73 -0.95 9.21 -9.89
CA GLY A 73 -0.72 10.65 -9.80
C GLY A 73 0.22 11.19 -10.87
N GLU A 74 0.86 10.32 -11.64
CA GLU A 74 1.74 10.73 -12.72
C GLU A 74 0.89 11.22 -13.91
N PRO A 75 1.20 12.40 -14.46
CA PRO A 75 0.45 12.96 -15.58
C PRO A 75 0.69 12.22 -16.90
N ASP A 76 1.71 11.36 -16.99
CA ASP A 76 2.06 10.58 -18.19
C ASP A 76 1.43 9.17 -18.19
N PRO A 77 0.96 8.65 -19.34
CA PRO A 77 1.01 9.25 -20.67
C PRO A 77 -0.20 10.15 -20.91
N ALA A 78 -0.03 11.47 -20.77
CA ALA A 78 -0.95 12.41 -21.38
C ALA A 78 -0.67 12.41 -22.89
N PRO A 79 -1.68 12.62 -23.75
CA PRO A 79 -1.39 12.96 -25.14
C PRO A 79 -0.44 14.15 -25.14
N GLY A 80 0.70 14.04 -25.86
CA GLY A 80 1.59 15.18 -26.04
C GLY A 80 0.81 16.40 -26.52
N GLU A 81 1.23 17.60 -26.08
CA GLU A 81 0.57 18.83 -26.52
C GLU A 81 0.51 18.89 -28.05
N TRP A 82 -0.69 19.13 -28.57
CA TRP A 82 -0.91 19.38 -29.99
C TRP A 82 -1.16 20.87 -30.20
N PRO A 83 -0.50 21.51 -31.17
CA PRO A 83 0.43 20.94 -32.16
C PRO A 83 1.85 20.68 -31.58
N PRO A 84 2.60 19.72 -32.13
CA PRO A 84 3.99 19.50 -31.76
C PRO A 84 4.79 20.77 -32.01
N GLU A 85 5.51 21.25 -31.00
CA GLU A 85 6.56 22.25 -31.19
C GLU A 85 7.75 21.57 -31.90
N GLU A 86 8.26 22.20 -32.96
CA GLU A 86 9.26 21.65 -33.89
C GLU A 86 10.51 21.04 -33.23
#